data_AF-A0A1V5NHM1-F1
#
_entry.id   AF-A0A1V5NHM1-F1
#
_cell.length_a   1.000
_cell.length_b   1.000
_cell.length_c   1.000
_cell.angle_alpha   90.00
_cell.angle_beta   90.00
_cell.angle_gamma   90.00
#
_symmetry.space_group_name_H-M   'P 1'
#
loop_
_entity.id
_entity.type
_entity.pdbx_description
1 polymer ?
#
loop_
_entity_poly.entity_id
_entity_poly.type
_entity_poly.pdbx_seq_one_letter_code
_entity_poly.pdbx_strand_id
1 'polypeptide(L)' 'MPQARKTPAVARDIPIDGFVLETDAPDLKPYFFQAPCNEPASLPGIAAYLADLRGVAVEDIQAAAASTVRRIFG' A
#
# COMPACT_ATOMS: atom_id res chain seq x y z
N MET A 1 11.33 17.14 -7.21
CA MET A 1 10.07 16.45 -6.90
C MET A 1 9.47 17.06 -5.64
N PRO A 2 8.30 17.71 -5.66
CA PRO A 2 7.71 18.30 -4.46
C PRO A 2 7.23 17.17 -3.51
N GLN A 3 7.79 17.16 -2.31
CA GLN A 3 7.39 16.48 -1.06
C GLN A 3 6.48 15.24 -1.13
N ALA A 4 7.07 14.06 -1.31
CA ALA A 4 6.47 12.76 -0.95
C ALA A 4 6.26 12.57 0.58
N ARG A 5 6.59 13.57 1.41
CA ARG A 5 6.46 13.49 2.88
C ARG A 5 5.02 13.49 3.38
N LYS A 6 4.07 13.98 2.58
CA LYS A 6 2.65 14.01 2.97
C LYS A 6 1.98 12.65 2.81
N THR A 7 2.42 11.84 1.84
CA THR A 7 1.81 10.55 1.52
C THR A 7 1.92 9.54 2.67
N PRO A 8 3.06 9.37 3.38
CA PRO A 8 3.14 8.52 4.56
C PRO A 8 2.24 9.00 5.71
N ALA A 9 2.16 10.30 5.97
CA ALA A 9 1.28 10.82 7.04
C ALA A 9 -0.19 10.49 6.76
N VAL A 10 -0.66 10.73 5.53
CA VAL A 10 -2.02 10.37 5.10
C VAL A 10 -2.22 8.85 5.16
N ALA A 11 -1.29 8.07 4.63
CA ALA A 11 -1.37 6.60 4.64
C ALA A 11 -1.43 6.03 6.06
N ARG A 12 -0.81 6.69 7.05
CA ARG A 12 -0.93 6.33 8.48
C ARG A 12 -2.32 6.69 9.05
N ASP A 13 -2.83 7.88 8.74
CA ASP A 13 -3.92 8.51 9.48
C ASP A 13 -5.34 8.24 8.88
N ILE A 14 -5.45 7.81 7.63
CA ILE A 14 -6.77 7.45 7.05
C ILE A 14 -7.40 6.23 7.76
N PRO A 15 -8.74 6.16 7.84
CA PRO A 15 -9.45 5.00 8.41
C PRO A 15 -9.03 3.68 7.78
N ILE A 16 -9.16 2.58 8.53
CA ILE A 16 -8.71 1.24 8.12
C ILE A 16 -9.42 0.74 6.85
N ASP A 17 -10.63 1.21 6.58
CA ASP A 17 -11.44 0.91 5.40
C ASP A 17 -11.38 2.01 4.31
N GLY A 18 -10.50 3.00 4.51
CA GLY A 18 -10.34 4.17 3.66
C GLY A 18 -9.25 4.05 2.59
N PHE A 19 -8.72 2.84 2.33
CA PHE A 19 -7.65 2.64 1.37
C PHE A 19 -7.82 1.37 0.52
N VAL A 20 -7.20 1.41 -0.65
CA VAL A 20 -6.87 0.25 -1.48
C VAL A 20 -5.35 0.19 -1.64
N LEU A 21 -4.81 -0.99 -1.90
CA LEU A 21 -3.40 -1.16 -2.22
C LEU A 21 -3.25 -1.35 -3.72
N GLU A 22 -2.27 -0.66 -4.31
CA GLU A 22 -1.92 -0.77 -5.72
C GLU A 22 -0.40 -0.74 -5.89
N THR A 23 0.07 -1.21 -7.04
CA THR A 23 1.47 -1.08 -7.43
C THR A 23 1.69 0.08 -8.39
N ASP A 24 0.73 0.38 -9.27
CA ASP A 24 0.92 1.25 -10.45
C ASP A 24 1.99 0.71 -11.42
N ALA A 25 2.18 -0.62 -11.46
CA ALA A 25 3.12 -1.25 -12.38
C ALA A 25 2.74 -0.96 -13.85
N PRO A 26 3.72 -0.66 -14.72
CA PRO A 26 5.19 -0.80 -14.52
C PRO A 26 5.89 0.40 -13.83
N ASP A 27 5.16 1.47 -13.54
CA ASP A 27 5.67 2.72 -12.96
C ASP A 27 5.80 2.66 -11.43
N LEU A 28 6.31 3.73 -10.82
CA LEU A 28 6.39 3.92 -9.36
C LEU A 28 7.04 2.78 -8.56
N LYS A 29 8.13 2.19 -9.08
CA LYS A 29 8.84 1.09 -8.40
C LYS A 29 9.21 1.45 -6.95
N PRO A 30 8.76 0.67 -5.94
CA PRO A 30 9.18 0.85 -4.57
C PRO A 30 10.68 0.64 -4.40
N TYR A 31 11.32 1.40 -3.51
CA TYR A 31 12.76 1.33 -3.27
C TYR A 31 13.25 -0.06 -2.81
N PHE A 32 12.38 -0.83 -2.16
CA PHE A 32 12.67 -2.18 -1.69
C PHE A 32 12.56 -3.25 -2.78
N PHE A 33 11.94 -2.92 -3.93
CA PHE A 33 11.66 -3.90 -4.98
C PHE A 33 12.82 -4.02 -5.96
N GLN A 34 13.30 -5.26 -6.13
CA GLN A 34 14.58 -5.54 -6.82
C GLN A 34 14.45 -5.58 -8.35
N ALA A 35 13.25 -5.78 -8.89
CA ALA A 35 13.06 -5.85 -10.34
C ALA A 35 13.43 -4.53 -11.05
N PRO A 36 13.72 -4.55 -12.37
CA PRO A 36 14.06 -3.34 -13.12
C PRO A 36 12.93 -2.29 -13.14
N CYS A 37 11.68 -2.74 -13.20
CA CYS A 37 10.48 -1.91 -13.10
C CYS A 37 9.60 -2.39 -11.94
N ASN A 38 8.48 -1.71 -11.70
CA ASN A 38 7.51 -2.19 -10.74
C ASN A 38 6.70 -3.34 -11.33
N GLU A 39 6.24 -4.23 -10.46
CA GLU A 39 5.45 -5.40 -10.84
C GLU A 39 4.39 -5.65 -9.76
N PRO A 40 3.27 -6.34 -10.09
CA PRO A 40 2.28 -6.76 -9.10
C PRO A 40 2.88 -7.50 -7.89
N ALA A 41 4.02 -8.19 -8.07
CA ALA A 41 4.74 -8.87 -7.01
C ALA A 41 5.33 -7.95 -5.93
N SER A 42 5.36 -6.63 -6.13
CA SER A 42 5.76 -5.67 -5.09
C SER A 42 4.67 -5.37 -4.06
N LEU A 43 3.41 -5.70 -4.37
CA LEU A 43 2.22 -5.39 -3.55
C LEU A 43 2.32 -5.92 -2.10
N PRO A 44 2.82 -7.14 -1.82
CA PRO A 44 3.01 -7.60 -0.45
C PRO A 44 3.97 -6.72 0.36
N GLY A 45 5.02 -6.19 -0.28
CA GLY A 45 5.95 -5.26 0.37
C GLY A 45 5.32 -3.90 0.66
N ILE A 46 4.40 -3.44 -0.19
CA ILE A 46 3.62 -2.22 0.05
C ILE A 46 2.70 -2.41 1.26
N ALA A 47 2.03 -3.56 1.35
CA ALA A 47 1.21 -3.92 2.51
C ALA A 47 2.02 -3.96 3.81
N ALA A 48 3.20 -4.60 3.79
CA ALA A 48 4.10 -4.67 4.93
C ALA A 48 4.58 -3.28 5.37
N TYR A 49 4.98 -2.43 4.42
CA TYR A 49 5.38 -1.05 4.72
C TYR A 49 4.26 -0.24 5.37
N LEU A 50 3.01 -0.41 4.91
CA LEU A 50 1.85 0.26 5.51
C LEU A 50 1.55 -0.26 6.93
N ALA A 51 1.70 -1.57 7.14
CA ALA A 51 1.54 -2.20 8.45
C ALA A 51 2.55 -1.66 9.46
N ASP A 52 3.83 -1.61 9.07
CA ASP A 52 4.91 -1.02 9.88
C ASP A 52 4.64 0.45 10.21
N LEU A 53 4.21 1.22 9.21
CA LEU A 53 3.87 2.64 9.36
C LEU A 53 2.70 2.88 10.32
N ARG A 54 1.75 1.94 10.40
CA ARG A 54 0.58 2.00 11.27
C ARG A 54 0.76 1.29 12.62
N GLY A 55 1.82 0.49 12.79
CA GLY A 55 2.06 -0.30 14.00
C GLY A 55 1.04 -1.43 14.21
N VAL A 56 0.59 -2.06 13.12
CA VAL A 56 -0.41 -3.16 13.13
C VAL A 56 0.13 -4.39 12.42
N ALA A 57 -0.58 -5.52 12.51
CA ALA A 57 -0.20 -6.74 11.78
C ALA A 57 -0.46 -6.57 10.27
N VAL A 58 0.37 -7.18 9.43
CA VAL A 58 0.21 -7.10 7.97
C VAL A 58 -1.09 -7.78 7.51
N GLU A 59 -1.52 -8.80 8.24
CA GLU A 59 -2.77 -9.53 8.03
C GLU A 59 -4.00 -8.61 8.17
N ASP A 60 -3.96 -7.65 9.11
CA ASP A 60 -5.03 -6.66 9.30
C ASP A 60 -5.14 -5.74 8.08
N ILE A 61 -4.01 -5.30 7.54
CA ILE A 61 -3.94 -4.49 6.32
C ILE A 61 -4.48 -5.27 5.12
N GLN A 62 -4.08 -6.53 4.97
CA GLN A 62 -4.54 -7.39 3.88
C GLN A 62 -6.06 -7.63 3.94
N ALA A 63 -6.59 -7.95 5.13
CA ALA A 63 -8.01 -8.17 5.32
C ALA A 63 -8.83 -6.91 5.02
N ALA A 64 -8.38 -5.75 5.52
CA ALA A 64 -9.04 -4.47 5.30
C ALA A 64 -9.01 -4.05 3.82
N ALA A 65 -7.85 -4.17 3.16
CA ALA A 65 -7.72 -3.88 1.73
C ALA A 65 -8.63 -4.79 0.89
N ALA A 66 -8.65 -6.10 1.17
CA ALA A 66 -9.49 -7.05 0.44
C ALA A 66 -10.98 -6.77 0.64
N SER A 67 -11.40 -6.41 1.87
CA SER A 67 -12.77 -6.02 2.17
C SER A 67 -13.16 -4.74 1.41
N THR A 68 -12.28 -3.74 1.40
CA THR A 68 -12.52 -2.46 0.73
C THR A 68 -12.60 -2.62 -0.79
N VAL A 69 -11.71 -3.40 -1.39
CA VAL A 69 -11.76 -3.71 -2.83
C VAL A 69 -13.07 -4.42 -3.19
N ARG A 70 -13.48 -5.44 -2.42
CA ARG A 70 -14.78 -6.12 -2.64
C ARG A 70 -15.96 -5.17 -2.55
N ARG A 71 -15.95 -4.23 -1.61
CA ARG A 71 -17.03 -3.24 -1.44
C ARG A 71 -17.12 -2.25 -2.61
N ILE A 72 -16.00 -1.90 -3.23
CA ILE A 72 -15.94 -0.85 -4.26
C ILE A 72 -16.07 -1.43 -5.68
N PHE A 73 -15.47 -2.58 -5.94
CA PHE A 73 -15.32 -3.16 -7.29
C PHE A 73 -16.00 -4.51 -7.48
N GLY A 74 -16.58 -5.09 -6.43
CA GLY A 74 -17.23 -6.41 -6.42
C GLY A 74 -18.75 -6.35 -6.52
#